data_AF-A0A9E0UXG9-F1
#
_entry.id   AF-A0A9E0UXG9-F1
#
_cell.length_a   1.000
_cell.length_b   1.000
_cell.length_c   1.000
_cell.angle_alpha   90.00
_cell.angle_beta   90.00
_cell.angle_gamma   90.00
#
_symmetry.space_group_name_H-M   'P 1'
#
loop_
_entity.id
_entity.type
_entity.pdbx_description
1 polymer ?
#
loop_
_entity_poly.entity_id
_entity_poly.type
_entity_poly.pdbx_seq_one_letter_code
_entity_poly.pdbx_strand_id
1 'polypeptide(L)'
;MQALNTPSQHLKRNAVLVLLLGLWGSCTAQGTWDIIAPGPVLADACGECQRVLQAKPKEVQLGLYTDENNDIWFVITDAAWLDKLFTGPNDGLAVDVIPSSYYDCAKGPPANTSFHKGALLKPVYRSEIRA
;
A
#
# COMPACT_ATOMS: atom_id res chain seq x y z
N MET A 1 -48.68 46.35 32.04
CA MET A 1 -47.61 46.38 31.04
C MET A 1 -46.57 45.34 31.46
N GLN A 2 -46.64 44.14 30.88
CA GLN A 2 -45.78 43.01 31.23
C GLN A 2 -44.55 42.98 30.31
N ALA A 3 -43.38 42.81 30.91
CA ALA A 3 -42.09 42.71 30.23
C ALA A 3 -41.98 41.38 29.47
N LEU A 4 -41.57 41.45 28.20
CA LEU A 4 -41.25 40.30 27.35
C LEU A 4 -39.84 39.80 27.68
N ASN A 5 -39.77 38.58 28.20
CA ASN A 5 -38.55 37.82 28.45
C ASN A 5 -37.98 37.29 27.12
N THR A 6 -36.69 37.50 26.85
CA THR A 6 -35.98 36.96 25.68
C THR A 6 -35.03 35.83 26.09
N PRO A 7 -35.26 34.56 25.69
CA PRO A 7 -34.26 33.51 25.77
C PRO A 7 -33.91 33.02 24.35
N SER A 8 -32.92 33.62 23.68
CA SER A 8 -32.52 33.15 22.34
C SER A 8 -31.06 33.45 21.93
N GLN A 9 -30.17 33.74 22.88
CA GLN A 9 -28.75 34.03 22.57
C GLN A 9 -27.81 32.88 22.96
N HIS A 10 -28.11 32.15 24.05
CA HIS A 10 -27.24 31.07 24.53
C HIS A 10 -27.31 29.79 23.67
N LEU A 11 -28.48 29.48 23.09
CA LEU A 11 -28.67 28.28 22.26
C LEU A 11 -27.91 28.36 20.93
N LYS A 12 -27.84 29.56 20.32
CA LYS A 12 -27.13 29.79 19.05
C LYS A 12 -25.61 29.74 19.21
N ARG A 13 -25.08 30.23 20.33
CA ARG A 13 -23.63 30.27 20.60
C ARG A 13 -23.04 28.87 20.85
N ASN A 14 -23.80 28.00 21.51
CA ASN A 14 -23.37 26.61 21.77
C ASN A 14 -23.54 25.72 20.52
N ALA A 15 -24.53 25.98 19.67
CA ALA A 15 -24.72 25.25 18.42
C ALA A 15 -23.54 25.43 17.44
N VAL A 16 -22.97 26.64 17.35
CA VAL A 16 -21.79 26.92 16.51
C VAL A 16 -20.54 26.18 17.01
N LEU A 17 -20.36 26.07 18.32
CA LEU A 17 -19.21 25.38 18.92
C LEU A 17 -19.24 23.86 18.68
N VAL A 18 -20.44 23.25 18.75
CA VAL A 18 -20.65 21.82 18.47
C VAL A 18 -20.45 21.52 16.97
N LEU A 19 -20.82 22.44 16.08
CA LEU A 19 -20.61 22.29 14.63
C LEU A 19 -19.12 22.31 14.23
N LEU A 20 -18.29 23.09 14.95
CA LEU A 20 -16.85 23.18 14.70
C LEU A 20 -16.04 21.98 15.21
N LEU A 21 -16.51 21.32 16.28
CA LEU A 21 -15.86 20.13 16.86
C LEU A 21 -16.16 18.83 16.09
N GLY A 22 -17.18 18.82 15.22
CA GLY A 22 -17.56 17.65 14.41
C GLY A 22 -16.76 17.44 13.11
N LEU A 23 -15.86 18.38 12.75
CA LEU A 23 -15.11 18.35 11.49
C LEU A 23 -13.74 17.67 11.59
N TRP A 24 -13.37 17.11 12.74
CA TRP A 24 -12.14 16.32 12.89
C TRP A 24 -12.39 14.86 12.46
N GLY A 25 -12.76 14.69 11.19
CA GLY A 25 -12.71 13.38 10.56
C GLY A 25 -11.26 12.96 10.39
N SER A 26 -10.87 11.83 10.99
CA SER A 26 -9.54 11.25 10.81
C SER A 26 -9.35 10.85 9.34
N CYS A 27 -8.63 11.65 8.56
CA CYS A 27 -8.07 11.20 7.29
C CYS A 27 -6.96 10.19 7.60
N THR A 28 -7.28 8.90 7.56
CA THR A 28 -6.26 7.85 7.56
C THR A 28 -5.66 7.78 6.16
N ALA A 29 -4.56 8.49 5.93
CA ALA A 29 -3.71 8.22 4.77
C ALA A 29 -2.93 6.93 5.05
N GLN A 30 -2.95 5.98 4.12
CA GLN A 30 -2.07 4.81 4.21
C GLN A 30 -0.62 5.28 4.04
N GLY A 31 0.29 4.81 4.90
CA GLY A 31 1.71 5.09 4.75
C GLY A 31 2.23 4.38 3.49
N THR A 32 2.93 5.12 2.62
CA THR A 32 3.47 4.57 1.37
C THR A 32 4.89 4.04 1.51
N TRP A 33 5.49 4.12 2.71
CA TRP A 33 6.86 3.64 2.99
C TRP A 33 7.90 4.14 1.97
N ASP A 34 7.77 5.39 1.55
CA ASP A 34 8.58 6.05 0.51
C ASP A 34 8.52 5.40 -0.88
N ILE A 35 7.58 4.49 -1.12
CA ILE A 35 7.31 3.91 -2.43
C ILE A 35 6.65 4.98 -3.30
N ILE A 36 7.39 5.46 -4.30
CA ILE A 36 6.92 6.44 -5.28
C ILE A 36 6.45 5.69 -6.51
N ALA A 37 5.17 5.84 -6.85
CA ALA A 37 4.61 5.37 -8.10
C ALA A 37 5.34 6.02 -9.30
N PRO A 38 6.08 5.27 -10.12
CA PRO A 38 6.85 5.85 -11.21
C PRO A 38 5.97 6.34 -12.37
N GLY A 39 4.66 6.05 -12.35
CA GLY A 39 3.70 6.53 -13.34
C GLY A 39 4.05 6.11 -14.77
N PRO A 40 3.92 6.99 -15.78
CA PRO A 40 4.21 6.65 -17.17
C PRO A 40 5.69 6.36 -17.46
N VAL A 41 6.58 6.64 -16.51
CA VAL A 41 8.04 6.52 -16.65
C VAL A 41 8.58 5.20 -16.09
N LEU A 42 7.71 4.21 -15.83
CA LEU A 42 8.06 2.91 -15.24
C LEU A 42 9.24 2.21 -15.96
N ALA A 43 9.30 2.30 -17.29
CA ALA A 43 10.38 1.69 -18.06
C ALA A 43 11.76 2.30 -17.75
N ASP A 44 11.84 3.63 -17.62
CA ASP A 44 13.09 4.32 -17.33
C ASP A 44 13.45 4.23 -15.85
N ALA A 45 12.46 4.32 -14.96
CA ALA A 45 12.66 4.25 -13.51
C ALA A 45 13.03 2.83 -13.03
N CYS A 46 12.56 1.78 -13.71
CA CYS A 46 12.77 0.39 -13.32
C CYS A 46 13.57 -0.42 -14.34
N GLY A 47 14.26 0.22 -15.29
CA GLY A 47 14.95 -0.47 -16.39
C GLY A 47 15.95 -1.52 -15.94
N GLU A 48 16.70 -1.24 -14.86
CA GLU A 48 17.65 -2.20 -14.29
C GLU A 48 16.94 -3.39 -13.63
N CYS A 49 15.89 -3.15 -12.85
CA CYS A 49 15.08 -4.22 -12.25
C CYS A 49 14.48 -5.12 -13.35
N GLN A 50 13.96 -4.52 -14.42
CA GLN A 50 13.42 -5.25 -15.57
C GLN A 50 14.49 -6.09 -16.25
N ARG A 51 15.70 -5.53 -16.45
CA ARG A 51 16.83 -6.25 -17.06
C ARG A 51 17.21 -7.48 -16.24
N VAL A 52 17.32 -7.35 -14.92
CA VAL A 52 17.65 -8.47 -14.02
C VAL A 52 16.54 -9.54 -14.04
N LEU A 53 15.27 -9.12 -13.99
CA LEU A 53 14.12 -10.03 -14.06
C LEU A 53 14.04 -10.77 -15.40
N GLN A 54 14.30 -10.09 -16.51
CA GLN A 54 14.32 -10.69 -17.86
C GLN A 54 15.50 -11.64 -18.07
N ALA A 55 16.64 -11.36 -17.41
CA ALA A 55 17.82 -12.22 -17.43
C ALA A 55 17.78 -13.36 -16.40
N LYS A 56 16.64 -13.60 -15.75
CA LYS A 56 16.46 -14.69 -14.79
C LYS A 56 16.71 -16.06 -15.46
N PRO A 57 17.67 -16.86 -14.96
CA PRO A 57 17.88 -18.22 -15.47
C PRO A 57 16.63 -19.09 -15.28
N LYS A 58 16.47 -20.14 -16.11
CA LYS A 58 15.25 -20.98 -16.11
C LYS A 58 15.12 -21.82 -14.84
N GLU A 59 16.25 -22.14 -14.24
CA GLU A 59 16.43 -22.89 -13.00
C GLU A 59 16.10 -22.07 -11.74
N VAL A 60 16.11 -20.73 -11.84
CA VAL A 60 15.71 -19.86 -10.74
C VAL A 60 14.18 -19.79 -10.70
N GLN A 61 13.58 -20.41 -9.69
CA GLN A 61 12.15 -20.40 -9.46
C GLN A 61 11.81 -19.34 -8.41
N LEU A 62 10.71 -18.64 -8.66
CA LEU A 62 10.11 -17.64 -7.78
C LEU A 62 8.68 -18.08 -7.54
N GLY A 63 8.24 -18.11 -6.30
CA GLY A 63 6.88 -18.56 -5.99
C GLY A 63 6.41 -18.15 -4.61
N LEU A 64 5.17 -18.54 -4.34
CA LEU A 64 4.57 -18.47 -3.02
C LEU A 64 4.46 -19.90 -2.48
N TYR A 65 4.83 -20.09 -1.22
CA TYR A 65 4.62 -21.32 -0.48
C TYR A 65 3.78 -21.00 0.75
N THR A 66 2.82 -21.86 1.07
CA THR A 66 2.03 -21.74 2.28
C THR A 66 2.34 -22.92 3.16
N ASP A 67 2.73 -22.66 4.41
CA ASP A 67 3.06 -23.72 5.35
C ASP A 67 1.83 -24.23 6.13
N GLU A 68 2.05 -25.17 7.04
CA GLU A 68 1.00 -25.79 7.85
C GLU A 68 0.29 -24.80 8.80
N ASN A 69 0.93 -23.67 9.11
CA ASN A 69 0.36 -22.61 9.95
C ASN A 69 -0.41 -21.56 9.14
N ASN A 70 -0.45 -21.69 7.81
CA ASN A 70 -0.97 -20.70 6.86
C ASN A 70 -0.10 -19.45 6.72
N ASP A 71 1.19 -19.52 7.06
CA ASP A 71 2.10 -18.44 6.74
C ASP A 71 2.46 -18.48 5.25
N ILE A 72 2.49 -17.31 4.61
CA ILE A 72 2.80 -17.16 3.19
C ILE A 72 4.26 -16.75 3.05
N TRP A 73 5.03 -17.62 2.40
CA TRP A 73 6.46 -17.46 2.15
C TRP A 73 6.68 -17.08 0.69
N PHE A 74 7.46 -16.02 0.47
CA PHE A 74 8.06 -15.75 -0.83
C PHE A 74 9.31 -16.61 -0.95
N VAL A 75 9.31 -17.55 -1.89
CA VAL A 75 10.39 -18.54 -2.04
C VAL A 75 11.15 -18.27 -3.31
N ILE A 76 12.48 -18.30 -3.19
CA ILE A 76 13.42 -18.25 -4.31
C ILE A 76 14.43 -19.39 -4.19
N THR A 77 14.78 -20.01 -5.33
CA THR A 77 15.70 -21.16 -5.34
C THR A 77 17.18 -20.78 -5.42
N ASP A 78 17.50 -19.51 -5.69
CA ASP A 78 18.87 -19.02 -5.87
C ASP A 78 19.10 -17.70 -5.11
N ALA A 79 19.83 -17.80 -4.00
CA ALA A 79 20.24 -16.68 -3.16
C ALA A 79 21.15 -15.68 -3.90
N ALA A 80 22.09 -16.16 -4.71
CA ALA A 80 23.03 -15.30 -5.42
C ALA A 80 22.35 -14.50 -6.53
N TRP A 81 21.28 -15.04 -7.11
CA TRP A 81 20.43 -14.30 -8.04
C TRP A 81 19.52 -13.30 -7.29
N LEU A 82 19.02 -13.63 -6.09
CA LEU A 82 18.25 -12.69 -5.26
C LEU A 82 19.05 -11.40 -4.99
N ASP A 83 20.35 -11.52 -4.69
CA ASP A 83 21.24 -10.38 -4.46
C ASP A 83 21.39 -9.44 -5.66
N LYS A 84 21.06 -9.91 -6.88
CA LYS A 84 21.08 -9.07 -8.08
C LYS A 84 19.82 -8.20 -8.19
N LEU A 85 18.72 -8.57 -7.53
CA LEU A 85 17.49 -7.78 -7.51
C LEU A 85 17.60 -6.55 -6.60
N PHE A 86 18.38 -6.66 -5.52
CA PHE A 86 18.54 -5.61 -4.53
C PHE A 86 20.01 -5.18 -4.49
N THR A 87 20.33 -4.08 -5.16
CA THR A 87 21.72 -3.60 -5.29
C THR A 87 22.02 -2.46 -4.32
N GLY A 88 21.04 -1.61 -4.05
CA GLY A 88 21.11 -0.50 -3.12
C GLY A 88 20.79 -0.86 -1.66
N PRO A 89 21.18 -0.02 -0.69
CA PRO A 89 20.87 -0.23 0.72
C PRO A 89 19.39 -0.01 1.06
N ASN A 90 18.67 0.75 0.24
CA ASN A 90 17.24 1.05 0.42
C ASN A 90 16.34 0.16 -0.47
N ASP A 91 16.94 -0.79 -1.19
CA ASP A 91 16.19 -1.75 -1.98
C ASP A 91 15.54 -2.76 -1.02
N GLY A 92 14.39 -3.29 -1.40
CA GLY A 92 13.65 -4.22 -0.56
C GLY A 92 12.42 -4.78 -1.24
N LEU A 93 11.71 -5.62 -0.50
CA LEU A 93 10.45 -6.23 -0.92
C LEU A 93 9.30 -5.57 -0.16
N ALA A 94 8.35 -5.01 -0.90
CA ALA A 94 7.08 -4.53 -0.36
C ALA A 94 5.94 -5.42 -0.88
N VAL A 95 4.94 -5.64 -0.02
CA VAL A 95 3.79 -6.49 -0.34
C VAL A 95 2.52 -5.66 -0.19
N ASP A 96 1.72 -5.59 -1.26
CA ASP A 96 0.39 -5.01 -1.23
C ASP A 96 -0.67 -6.12 -1.21
N VAL A 97 -1.42 -6.20 -0.11
CA VAL A 97 -2.44 -7.24 0.10
C VAL A 97 -3.78 -6.73 -0.40
N ILE A 98 -4.33 -7.39 -1.42
CA ILE A 98 -5.60 -7.01 -2.03
C ILE A 98 -6.67 -8.10 -1.86
N PRO A 99 -7.96 -7.74 -1.76
CA PRO A 99 -9.05 -8.71 -1.73
C PRO A 99 -9.07 -9.59 -2.99
N SER A 100 -9.30 -10.90 -2.82
CA SER A 100 -9.41 -11.84 -3.94
C SER A 100 -10.49 -11.48 -4.97
N SER A 101 -11.51 -10.72 -4.55
CA SER A 101 -12.57 -10.22 -5.42
C SER A 101 -12.07 -9.30 -6.56
N TYR A 102 -10.83 -8.77 -6.48
CA TYR A 102 -10.20 -8.05 -7.58
C TYR A 102 -9.91 -8.94 -8.79
N TYR A 103 -9.84 -10.26 -8.61
CA TYR A 103 -9.60 -11.27 -9.64
C TYR A 103 -10.85 -12.09 -9.96
N ASP A 104 -12.04 -11.60 -9.60
CA ASP A 104 -13.30 -12.23 -9.95
C ASP A 104 -13.57 -12.08 -11.45
N CYS A 105 -13.28 -13.13 -12.22
CA CYS A 105 -13.46 -13.16 -13.68
C CYS A 105 -14.92 -12.98 -14.13
N ALA A 106 -15.90 -13.11 -13.23
CA ALA A 106 -17.30 -12.84 -13.55
C ALA A 106 -17.65 -11.35 -13.50
N LYS A 107 -16.79 -10.51 -12.89
CA LYS A 107 -16.95 -9.06 -12.86
C LYS A 107 -16.18 -8.41 -14.02
N GLY A 108 -16.62 -7.21 -14.40
CA GLY A 108 -15.85 -6.39 -15.34
C GLY A 108 -14.44 -6.10 -14.77
N PRO A 109 -13.46 -5.84 -15.65
CA PRO A 109 -12.10 -5.54 -15.20
C PRO A 109 -12.11 -4.35 -14.23
N PRO A 110 -11.25 -4.37 -13.18
CA PRO A 110 -11.13 -3.22 -12.30
C PRO A 110 -10.76 -1.98 -13.11
N ALA A 111 -11.17 -0.81 -12.62
CA ALA A 111 -10.78 0.46 -13.24
C ALA A 111 -9.27 0.49 -13.45
N ASN A 112 -8.83 0.97 -14.61
CA ASN A 112 -7.41 1.08 -14.97
C ASN A 112 -6.75 2.23 -14.18
N THR A 113 -6.70 2.06 -12.86
CA THR A 113 -5.91 2.88 -11.95
C THR A 113 -4.58 2.19 -11.76
N SER A 114 -3.49 2.94 -11.80
CA SER A 114 -2.12 2.43 -11.77
C SER A 114 -1.77 1.62 -10.51
N PHE A 115 -2.60 1.67 -9.46
CA PHE A 115 -2.41 0.90 -8.22
C PHE A 115 -3.73 0.28 -7.76
N HIS A 116 -3.64 -0.96 -7.28
CA HIS A 116 -4.72 -1.59 -6.53
C HIS A 116 -4.86 -0.90 -5.16
N LYS A 117 -6.07 -0.88 -4.61
CA LYS A 117 -6.32 -0.32 -3.27
C LYS A 117 -6.24 -1.45 -2.25
N GLY A 118 -5.03 -1.91 -1.99
CA GLY A 118 -4.75 -2.91 -0.96
C GLY A 118 -4.28 -2.29 0.35
N ALA A 119 -3.84 -3.18 1.24
CA ALA A 119 -3.10 -2.87 2.44
C ALA A 119 -1.61 -3.10 2.17
N LEU A 120 -0.87 -1.99 2.07
CA LEU A 120 0.58 -2.02 1.87
C LEU A 120 1.29 -2.34 3.18
N LEU A 121 1.94 -3.50 3.23
CA LEU A 121 2.75 -3.91 4.37
C LEU A 121 4.07 -3.14 4.43
N LYS A 122 4.64 -3.04 5.64
CA LYS A 122 5.97 -2.46 5.83
C LYS A 122 6.98 -3.22 4.96
N PRO A 123 7.81 -2.54 4.16
CA PRO A 123 8.83 -3.19 3.35
C PRO A 123 9.84 -3.93 4.23
N VAL A 124 10.32 -5.06 3.71
CA VAL A 124 11.50 -5.75 4.23
C VAL A 124 12.67 -5.30 3.37
N TYR A 125 13.57 -4.51 3.95
CA TYR A 125 14.73 -4.00 3.20
C TYR A 125 15.80 -5.05 3.06
N ARG A 126 16.71 -4.87 2.10
CA ARG A 126 17.84 -5.77 1.83
C ARG A 126 18.58 -6.20 3.10
N SER A 127 18.79 -5.28 4.05
CA SER A 127 19.47 -5.59 5.32
C SER A 127 18.76 -6.62 6.20
N GLU A 128 17.45 -6.81 5.98
CA GLU A 128 16.59 -7.75 6.70
C GLU A 128 16.32 -9.03 5.90
N ILE A 129 16.50 -9.00 4.57
CA ILE A 129 16.40 -10.17 3.70
C ILE A 129 17.63 -11.04 3.92
N ARG A 130 17.46 -12.13 4.67
CA ARG A 130 18.51 -13.13 4.87
C ARG A 130 18.49 -14.10 3.70
N ALA A 131 19.57 -14.11 2.93
CA ALA A 131 19.85 -15.15 1.95
C ALA A 131 20.73 -16.25 2.58
#